data_AF-A0A950WAI7-F1
#
_entry.id   AF-A0A950WAI7-F1
#
_cell.length_a   1.000
_cell.length_b   1.000
_cell.length_c   1.000
_cell.angle_alpha   90.00
_cell.angle_beta   90.00
_cell.angle_gamma   90.00
#
_symmetry.space_group_name_H-M   'P 1'
#
loop_
_entity.id
_entity.type
_entity.pdbx_description
1 polymer ?
#
loop_
_entity_poly.entity_id
_entity_poly.type
_entity_poly.pdbx_seq_one_letter_code
_entity_poly.pdbx_strand_id
1 'polypeptide(L)'
;TNRADLVAAFKASNARLVCLCSSNEVYAKEAAATAKELASPGIHIYLAGRPGELEEALKVAGVQSFIYAGCDMLAALRAAHEFLGIQQFATT
;
A
#
# COMPACT_ATOMS: atom_id res chain seq x y z
N THR A 1 0.99 -17.74 5.18
CA THR A 1 1.11 -17.46 3.73
C THR A 1 2.53 -17.05 3.44
N ASN A 2 3.21 -17.67 2.48
CA ASN A 2 4.54 -17.23 2.07
C ASN A 2 4.42 -16.04 1.10
N ARG A 3 5.48 -15.25 0.94
CA ARG A 3 5.52 -14.07 0.08
C ARG A 3 5.22 -14.39 -1.39
N ALA A 4 5.71 -15.53 -1.89
CA ALA A 4 5.41 -15.98 -3.25
C ALA A 4 3.91 -16.17 -3.49
N ASP A 5 3.20 -16.79 -2.55
CA ASP A 5 1.75 -16.99 -2.63
C ASP A 5 1.01 -15.66 -2.61
N LEU A 6 1.49 -14.71 -1.79
CA LEU A 6 0.93 -13.35 -1.69
C LEU A 6 1.07 -12.60 -3.02
N VAL A 7 2.27 -12.62 -3.63
CA VAL A 7 2.53 -11.97 -4.93
C VAL A 7 1.69 -12.60 -6.04
N ALA A 8 1.57 -13.93 -6.05
CA ALA A 8 0.73 -14.64 -7.01
C ALA A 8 -0.75 -14.27 -6.87
N ALA A 9 -1.27 -14.25 -5.64
CA ALA A 9 -2.65 -13.83 -5.36
C ALA A 9 -2.89 -12.37 -5.76
N PHE A 10 -1.93 -11.47 -5.50
CA PHE A 10 -2.03 -10.08 -5.92
C PHE A 10 -2.11 -9.94 -7.45
N LYS A 11 -1.24 -10.63 -8.19
CA LYS A 11 -1.28 -10.65 -9.65
C LYS A 11 -2.60 -11.22 -10.19
N ALA A 12 -3.11 -12.29 -9.58
CA ALA A 12 -4.39 -12.89 -9.97
C ALA A 12 -5.59 -11.96 -9.70
N SER A 13 -5.48 -11.04 -8.72
CA SER A 13 -6.56 -10.12 -8.37
C SER A 13 -6.79 -9.00 -9.39
N ASN A 14 -5.81 -8.72 -10.27
CA ASN A 14 -5.78 -7.54 -11.15
C ASN A 14 -5.96 -6.19 -10.42
N ALA A 15 -5.74 -6.16 -9.11
CA ALA A 15 -5.81 -4.93 -8.33
C ALA A 15 -4.65 -3.99 -8.69
N ARG A 16 -4.95 -2.70 -8.73
CA ARG A 16 -3.95 -1.63 -8.90
C ARG A 16 -3.50 -1.01 -7.58
N LEU A 17 -4.17 -1.33 -6.48
CA LEU A 17 -3.83 -0.88 -5.14
C LEU A 17 -3.52 -2.11 -4.27
N VAL A 18 -2.50 -2.03 -3.42
CA VAL A 18 -2.19 -3.05 -2.42
C VAL A 18 -1.96 -2.40 -1.06
N CYS A 19 -2.44 -3.02 0.02
CA CYS A 19 -2.24 -2.54 1.37
C CYS A 19 -1.55 -3.62 2.21
N LEU A 20 -0.36 -3.31 2.72
CA LEU A 20 0.37 -4.17 3.65
C LEU A 20 -0.21 -3.98 5.05
N CYS A 21 -0.80 -5.06 5.59
CA CYS A 21 -1.46 -5.08 6.89
C CYS A 21 -0.87 -6.20 7.75
N SER A 22 -0.13 -5.83 8.79
CA SER A 22 0.48 -6.76 9.74
C SER A 22 0.84 -6.07 11.06
N SER A 23 1.56 -6.75 11.93
CA SER A 23 2.11 -6.15 13.15
C SER A 23 3.43 -5.40 12.87
N ASN A 24 3.81 -4.50 13.77
CA ASN A 24 5.08 -3.77 13.70
C ASN A 24 6.29 -4.72 13.62
N GLU A 25 6.23 -5.84 14.36
CA GLU A 25 7.28 -6.88 14.35
C GLU A 25 7.46 -7.52 12.98
N VAL A 26 6.35 -7.77 12.26
CA VAL A 26 6.39 -8.32 10.91
C VAL A 26 6.85 -7.26 9.92
N TYR A 27 6.44 -5.99 10.08
CA TYR A 27 6.90 -4.91 9.21
C TYR A 27 8.41 -4.73 9.27
N ALA A 28 9.01 -4.76 10.46
CA ALA A 28 10.46 -4.64 10.63
C ALA A 28 11.25 -5.76 9.92
N LYS A 29 10.64 -6.94 9.74
CA LYS A 29 11.29 -8.11 9.13
C LYS A 29 11.01 -8.24 7.63
N GLU A 30 9.76 -7.99 7.22
CA GLU A 30 9.25 -8.47 5.92
C GLU A 30 8.72 -7.36 5.01
N ALA A 31 8.33 -6.19 5.54
CA ALA A 31 7.58 -5.21 4.75
C ALA A 31 8.38 -4.66 3.57
N ALA A 32 9.66 -4.33 3.76
CA ALA A 32 10.50 -3.81 2.69
C ALA A 32 10.74 -4.85 1.57
N ALA A 33 10.99 -6.11 1.93
CA ALA A 33 11.17 -7.18 0.94
C ALA A 33 9.86 -7.44 0.17
N THR A 34 8.74 -7.46 0.88
CA THR A 34 7.41 -7.66 0.29
C THR A 34 7.02 -6.50 -0.63
N ALA A 35 7.25 -5.25 -0.22
CA ALA A 35 6.97 -4.07 -1.03
C ALA A 35 7.80 -4.07 -2.33
N LYS A 36 9.09 -4.43 -2.26
CA LYS A 36 9.95 -4.52 -3.45
C LYS A 36 9.44 -5.52 -4.48
N GLU A 37 8.91 -6.66 -4.04
CA GLU A 37 8.37 -7.68 -4.96
C GLU A 37 7.02 -7.29 -5.57
N LEU A 38 6.25 -6.46 -4.88
CA LEU A 38 4.96 -5.94 -5.35
C LEU A 38 5.10 -4.67 -6.21
N ALA A 39 6.22 -3.95 -6.08
CA ALA A 39 6.46 -2.71 -6.78
C ALA A 39 6.49 -2.93 -8.30
N SER A 40 5.53 -2.32 -8.98
CA SER A 40 5.37 -2.39 -10.43
C SER A 40 4.71 -1.11 -10.93
N PRO A 41 4.98 -0.66 -12.17
CA PRO A 41 4.27 0.46 -12.78
C PRO A 41 2.75 0.26 -12.69
N GLY A 42 2.02 1.31 -12.30
CA GLY A 42 0.57 1.28 -12.18
C GLY A 42 0.03 0.64 -10.91
N ILE A 43 0.91 0.21 -9.98
CA ILE A 43 0.56 -0.30 -8.65
C ILE A 43 0.87 0.73 -7.56
N HIS A 44 -0.12 1.03 -6.71
CA HIS A 44 0.07 1.86 -5.53
C HIS A 44 0.15 1.01 -4.26
N ILE A 45 1.25 1.14 -3.50
CA ILE A 45 1.49 0.37 -2.27
C ILE A 45 1.22 1.24 -1.05
N TYR A 46 0.23 0.84 -0.24
CA TYR A 46 -0.06 1.36 1.08
C TYR A 46 0.52 0.46 2.17
N LEU A 47 0.82 1.03 3.33
CA LEU A 47 1.08 0.29 4.55
C LEU A 47 0.17 0.79 5.68
N ALA A 48 -0.49 -0.14 6.37
CA ALA A 48 -1.37 0.14 7.50
C ALA A 48 -0.56 0.23 8.80
N GLY A 49 -0.17 1.43 9.19
CA GLY A 49 0.62 1.68 10.40
C GLY A 49 1.46 2.94 10.29
N ARG A 50 2.04 3.34 11.43
CA ARG A 50 3.04 4.41 11.45
C ARG A 50 4.39 3.81 11.06
N PRO A 51 5.10 4.38 10.08
CA PRO A 51 6.36 3.81 9.61
C PRO A 51 7.50 3.94 10.63
N GLY A 52 7.48 5.00 11.46
CA GLY A 52 8.55 5.25 12.43
C GLY A 52 9.92 5.30 11.76
N GLU A 53 10.91 4.63 12.33
CA GLU A 53 12.27 4.55 11.78
C GLU A 53 12.35 3.78 10.45
N LEU A 54 11.32 3.00 10.08
CA LEU A 54 11.30 2.25 8.84
C LEU A 54 10.88 3.09 7.64
N GLU A 55 10.47 4.36 7.82
CA GLU A 55 9.86 5.17 6.75
C GLU A 55 10.72 5.25 5.49
N GLU A 56 12.00 5.58 5.62
CA GLU A 56 12.90 5.68 4.47
C GLU A 56 13.08 4.34 3.78
N ALA A 57 13.32 3.27 4.55
CA ALA A 57 13.49 1.93 4.01
C ALA A 57 12.23 1.44 3.26
N LEU A 58 11.05 1.76 3.80
CA LEU A 58 9.76 1.41 3.20
C LEU A 58 9.49 2.22 1.92
N LYS A 59 9.80 3.52 1.92
CA LYS A 59 9.69 4.38 0.72
C LYS A 59 10.62 3.91 -0.38
N VAL A 60 11.89 3.62 -0.08
CA VAL A 60 12.86 3.06 -1.05
C VAL A 60 12.41 1.69 -1.56
N ALA A 61 11.73 0.91 -0.72
CA ALA A 61 11.15 -0.37 -1.12
C ALA A 61 9.89 -0.26 -1.99
N GLY A 62 9.36 0.95 -2.20
CA GLY A 62 8.20 1.19 -3.07
C GLY A 62 6.88 1.44 -2.33
N VAL A 63 6.87 1.50 -0.99
CA VAL A 63 5.69 1.96 -0.23
C VAL A 63 5.49 3.45 -0.47
N GLN A 64 4.29 3.83 -0.88
CA GLN A 64 3.99 5.19 -1.32
C GLN A 64 3.14 5.95 -0.30
N SER A 65 2.38 5.24 0.55
CA SER A 65 1.47 5.88 1.50
C SER A 65 1.30 5.06 2.77
N PHE A 66 1.10 5.77 3.89
CA PHE A 66 0.90 5.17 5.21
C PHE A 66 -0.48 5.53 5.74
N ILE A 67 -1.25 4.51 6.16
CA ILE A 67 -2.61 4.69 6.71
C ILE A 67 -2.57 4.35 8.19
N TYR A 68 -2.91 5.30 9.05
CA TYR A 68 -2.86 5.14 10.50
C TYR A 68 -3.92 6.00 11.21
N ALA A 69 -4.19 5.70 12.48
CA ALA A 69 -5.12 6.49 13.29
C ALA A 69 -4.66 7.95 13.40
N GLY A 70 -5.51 8.87 12.92
CA GLY A 70 -5.23 10.31 12.86
C GLY A 70 -4.66 10.80 11.54
N CYS A 71 -4.51 9.96 10.51
CA CYS A 71 -4.27 10.44 9.15
C CYS A 71 -5.56 11.02 8.52
N ASP A 72 -5.40 11.86 7.50
CA ASP A 72 -6.53 12.33 6.69
C ASP A 72 -6.98 11.20 5.73
N MET A 73 -7.86 10.34 6.23
CA MET A 73 -8.39 9.22 5.46
C MET A 73 -9.20 9.68 4.23
N LEU A 74 -9.87 10.83 4.31
CA LEU A 74 -10.64 11.36 3.20
C LEU A 74 -9.72 11.78 2.05
N ALA A 75 -8.61 12.47 2.36
CA ALA A 75 -7.59 12.78 1.39
C ALA A 75 -6.95 11.52 0.79
N ALA A 76 -6.65 10.51 1.62
CA ALA A 76 -6.10 9.24 1.15
C ALA A 76 -7.03 8.51 0.16
N LEU A 77 -8.34 8.48 0.45
CA LEU A 77 -9.35 7.87 -0.44
C LEU A 77 -9.52 8.66 -1.74
N ARG A 78 -9.50 9.99 -1.68
CA ARG A 78 -9.53 10.84 -2.89
C ARG A 78 -8.33 10.57 -3.79
N ALA A 79 -7.12 10.51 -3.21
CA ALA A 79 -5.91 10.17 -3.95
C ALA A 79 -5.98 8.76 -4.56
N ALA A 80 -6.54 7.78 -3.84
CA ALA A 80 -6.75 6.43 -4.37
C ALA A 80 -7.72 6.42 -5.56
N HIS A 81 -8.85 7.14 -5.47
CA HIS A 81 -9.80 7.27 -6.59
C HIS A 81 -9.16 7.96 -7.80
N GLU A 82 -8.41 9.04 -7.57
CA GLU A 82 -7.68 9.75 -8.64
C GLU A 82 -6.68 8.82 -9.34
N PHE A 83 -5.88 8.07 -8.57
CA PHE A 83 -4.94 7.08 -9.10
C PHE A 83 -5.63 6.01 -9.97
N LEU A 84 -6.83 5.60 -9.56
CA LEU A 84 -7.64 4.65 -10.31
C LEU A 84 -8.41 5.27 -11.49
N GLY A 85 -8.46 6.61 -11.60
CA GLY A 85 -9.24 7.33 -12.60
C GLY A 85 -10.75 7.30 -12.32
N ILE A 86 -11.17 7.03 -11.09
CA ILE A 86 -12.58 6.99 -10.69
C ILE A 86 -13.03 8.43 -10.40
N GLN A 87 -13.79 9.02 -11.32
CA GLN A 87 -14.41 10.33 -11.10
C GLN A 87 -15.62 10.17 -10.17
N GLN A 88 -15.65 10.90 -9.05
CA GLN A 88 -16.88 11.05 -8.27
C GLN A 88 -17.86 11.91 -9.07
N PHE A 89 -18.95 11.31 -9.56
CA PHE A 89 -20.11 12.08 -10.00
C PHE A 89 -20.71 12.75 -8.75
N ALA A 90 -20.62 14.07 -8.67
CA ALA A 90 -21.40 14.83 -7.72
C ALA A 90 -22.87 14.71 -8.13
N THR A 91 -23.67 13.98 -7.35
CA THR A 91 -25.13 14.04 -7.47
C THR A 91 -25.56 15.46 -7.15
N THR A 92 -26.10 16.15 -8.16
CA THR A 92 -26.71 17.48 -8.04
C THR A 92 -28.02 17.40 -7.27
#